data_AF-A0AAD2CRX9-F1
#
_entry.id   AF-A0AAD2CRX9-F1
#
_cell.length_a   1.000
_cell.length_b   1.000
_cell.length_c   1.000
_cell.angle_alpha   90.00
_cell.angle_beta   90.00
_cell.angle_gamma   90.00
#
_symmetry.space_group_name_H-M   'P 1'
#
loop_
_entity.id
_entity.type
_entity.pdbx_description
1 polymer ?
#
loop_
_entity_poly.entity_id
_entity_poly.type
_entity_poly.pdbx_seq_one_letter_code
_entity_poly.pdbx_strand_id
1 'polypeptide(L)'
;MDAIVQFVRNALCCVKDLHLFESSFIHDATYTNEALGYLMDPLNKTTPLEVVISTTQLYACISNTRQGMELLNSSVGKLRRIVRLVEMRMSNPSKNFTHADRIVNESLMKEGRMALRGAFIGALVAPIGICFWWLVINSWHVTEVDWFGGLPALIHALEIMEICLLPLLYFMIVDGLETLNKSKKAKTLIDTIQQEKLARSSVGVVTFESMTTWVPFWDGGISMFSSEDKLEEEKNLAKEIEAVQKQLDTWFPSDKDMKKEEKEAKQSRAAFAKAEEKLEKSIHTYRMEGYREFIYFVLNFVAFYGYLMAPVTFYFDVEEHQPFLIQFSKLFYGNEDADWTGNFAGDFCWTVEPIIILFSPALIALTQPQKKKLKSD
;
A
#
# COMPACT_ATOMS: atom_id res chain seq x y z
N MET A 1 -10.27 8.35 7.06
CA MET A 1 -9.98 9.01 8.36
C MET A 1 -8.47 9.12 8.55
N ASP A 2 -7.72 8.04 8.34
CA ASP A 2 -6.25 8.03 8.51
C ASP A 2 -5.51 9.12 7.74
N ALA A 3 -5.77 9.30 6.43
CA ALA A 3 -5.13 10.35 5.64
C ALA A 3 -5.40 11.76 6.20
N ILE A 4 -6.60 12.02 6.72
CA ILE A 4 -6.94 13.32 7.33
C ILE A 4 -6.17 13.50 8.64
N VAL A 5 -6.11 12.46 9.48
CA VAL A 5 -5.36 12.52 10.75
C VAL A 5 -3.87 12.68 10.49
N GLN A 6 -3.31 11.98 9.50
CA GLN A 6 -1.92 12.14 9.05
C GLN A 6 -1.67 13.57 8.57
N PHE A 7 -2.55 14.13 7.73
CA PHE A 7 -2.44 15.51 7.29
C PHE A 7 -2.42 16.49 8.47
N VAL A 8 -3.39 16.38 9.38
CA VAL A 8 -3.49 17.27 10.54
C VAL A 8 -2.26 17.16 11.43
N ARG A 9 -1.82 15.93 11.75
CA ARG A 9 -0.63 15.69 12.58
C ARG A 9 0.60 16.40 12.02
N ASN A 10 0.95 16.07 10.77
CA ASN A 10 2.20 16.55 10.19
C ASN A 10 2.13 18.05 9.86
N ALA A 11 0.96 18.57 9.47
CA ALA A 11 0.79 20.00 9.28
C ALA A 11 0.98 20.78 10.59
N LEU A 12 0.49 20.24 11.72
CA LEU A 12 0.69 20.84 13.04
C LEU A 12 2.15 20.73 13.49
N CYS A 13 2.86 19.63 13.16
CA CYS A 13 4.31 19.55 13.35
C CYS A 13 5.04 20.64 12.53
N CYS A 14 4.70 20.85 11.26
CA CYS A 14 5.27 21.95 10.47
C CYS A 14 4.98 23.33 11.08
N VAL A 15 3.78 23.55 11.63
CA VAL A 15 3.43 24.80 12.35
C VAL A 15 4.31 24.98 13.58
N LYS A 16 4.59 23.90 14.31
CA LYS A 16 5.51 23.89 15.45
C LYS A 16 6.93 24.23 15.00
N ASP A 17 7.47 23.50 14.02
CA ASP A 17 8.87 23.64 13.56
C ASP A 17 9.17 25.01 12.95
N LEU A 18 8.19 25.63 12.29
CA LEU A 18 8.31 26.96 11.72
C LEU A 18 7.96 28.09 12.71
N HIS A 19 7.62 27.77 13.96
CA HIS A 19 7.15 28.71 14.97
C HIS A 19 5.99 29.60 14.47
N LEU A 20 5.11 29.05 13.64
CA LEU A 20 3.97 29.79 13.12
C LEU A 20 2.98 30.05 14.25
N PHE A 21 2.53 31.30 14.36
CA PHE A 21 1.63 31.77 15.41
C PHE A 21 2.19 31.65 16.85
N GLU A 22 3.51 31.77 17.02
CA GLU A 22 4.19 31.66 18.33
C GLU A 22 3.58 32.54 19.43
N SER A 23 3.04 33.72 19.08
CA SER A 23 2.38 34.64 20.03
C SER A 23 0.93 34.27 20.39
N SER A 24 0.42 33.15 19.88
CA SER A 24 -0.95 32.69 20.13
C SER A 24 -1.00 31.62 21.23
N PHE A 25 -2.20 31.38 21.75
CA PHE A 25 -2.42 30.43 22.85
C PHE A 25 -1.98 28.99 22.54
N ILE A 26 -1.82 28.61 21.26
CA ILE A 26 -1.51 27.23 20.88
C ILE A 26 -0.09 26.81 21.30
N HIS A 27 0.82 27.77 21.51
CA HIS A 27 2.20 27.55 21.96
C HIS A 27 2.40 27.86 23.45
N ASP A 28 1.35 28.28 24.17
CA ASP A 28 1.45 28.66 25.57
C ASP A 28 0.96 27.51 26.47
N ALA A 29 1.91 26.86 27.15
CA ALA A 29 1.65 25.73 28.04
C ALA A 29 0.74 26.08 29.24
N THR A 30 0.62 27.36 29.61
CA THR A 30 -0.27 27.77 30.71
C THR A 30 -1.72 27.38 30.45
N TYR A 31 -2.19 27.50 29.19
CA TYR A 31 -3.53 27.10 28.80
C TYR A 31 -3.78 25.60 28.99
N THR A 32 -2.79 24.75 28.69
CA THR A 32 -2.90 23.30 28.94
C THR A 32 -3.02 23.00 30.43
N ASN A 33 -2.19 23.64 31.26
CA ASN A 33 -2.21 23.47 32.71
C ASN A 33 -3.52 23.98 33.33
N GLU A 34 -4.07 25.09 32.83
CA GLU A 34 -5.37 25.59 33.29
C GLU A 34 -6.50 24.62 32.92
N ALA A 35 -6.47 24.06 31.70
CA ALA A 35 -7.51 23.16 31.21
C ALA A 35 -7.48 21.77 31.85
N LEU A 36 -6.29 21.20 32.08
CA LEU A 36 -6.11 19.84 32.61
C LEU A 36 -5.83 19.79 34.12
N GLY A 37 -5.70 20.96 34.76
CA GLY A 37 -5.24 21.10 36.14
C GLY A 37 -3.72 21.12 36.25
N TYR A 38 -3.22 21.34 37.46
CA TYR A 38 -1.78 21.41 37.73
C TYR A 38 -1.07 20.11 37.31
N LEU A 39 -0.38 20.15 36.17
CA LEU A 39 0.47 19.06 35.71
C LEU A 39 1.84 19.16 36.40
N MET A 40 2.45 18.00 36.67
CA MET A 40 3.80 17.95 37.23
C MET A 40 4.85 18.15 36.14
N ASP A 41 6.03 18.67 36.50
CA ASP A 41 7.19 18.69 35.59
C ASP A 41 7.56 17.25 35.17
N PRO A 42 7.81 16.96 33.87
CA PRO A 42 7.88 17.89 32.73
C PRO A 42 6.57 18.10 31.96
N LEU A 43 5.47 17.43 32.34
CA LEU A 43 4.19 17.49 31.63
C LEU A 43 3.61 18.92 31.55
N ASN A 44 3.94 19.77 32.54
CA ASN A 44 3.53 21.17 32.58
C ASN A 44 4.09 22.04 31.44
N LYS A 45 5.06 21.54 30.66
CA LYS A 45 5.59 22.21 29.46
C LYS A 45 4.73 22.00 28.22
N THR A 46 3.82 21.03 28.25
CA THR A 46 3.02 20.62 27.09
C THR A 46 2.09 21.75 26.63
N THR A 47 2.24 22.18 25.38
CA THR A 47 1.40 23.22 24.76
C THR A 47 0.08 22.65 24.22
N PRO A 48 -0.97 23.47 24.01
CA PRO A 48 -2.19 22.99 23.37
C PRO A 48 -1.96 22.39 21.99
N LEU A 49 -0.99 22.92 21.22
CA LEU A 49 -0.56 22.36 19.94
C LEU A 49 -0.05 20.92 20.09
N GLU A 50 0.80 20.67 21.08
CA GLU A 50 1.37 19.35 21.37
C GLU A 50 0.31 18.36 21.90
N VAL A 51 -0.70 18.83 22.63
CA VAL A 51 -1.85 17.98 23.00
C VAL A 51 -2.57 17.47 21.75
N VAL A 52 -2.79 18.32 20.75
CA VAL A 52 -3.44 17.90 19.49
C VAL A 52 -2.53 16.96 18.70
N ILE A 53 -1.23 17.29 18.57
CA ILE A 53 -0.24 16.44 17.91
C ILE A 53 -0.21 15.05 18.58
N SER A 54 -0.10 14.99 19.91
CA SER A 54 -0.07 13.73 20.68
C SER A 54 -1.34 12.90 20.49
N THR A 55 -2.51 13.55 20.41
CA THR A 55 -3.79 12.85 20.15
C THR A 55 -3.80 12.21 18.76
N THR A 56 -3.31 12.93 17.75
CA THR A 56 -3.20 12.40 16.38
C THR A 56 -2.13 11.31 16.25
N GLN A 57 -1.02 11.41 17.01
CA GLN A 57 0.00 10.35 17.11
C GLN A 57 -0.55 9.10 17.80
N LEU A 58 -1.37 9.26 18.85
CA LEU A 58 -2.03 8.13 19.52
C LEU A 58 -3.00 7.42 18.58
N TYR A 59 -3.76 8.18 17.79
CA TYR A 59 -4.59 7.62 16.73
C TYR A 59 -3.73 6.85 15.71
N ALA A 60 -2.61 7.43 15.25
CA ALA A 60 -1.70 6.76 14.32
C ALA A 60 -1.13 5.47 14.92
N CYS A 61 -0.81 5.47 16.22
CA CYS A 61 -0.37 4.26 16.93
C CYS A 61 -1.43 3.16 16.85
N ILE A 62 -2.64 3.44 17.33
CA ILE A 62 -3.73 2.46 17.36
C ILE A 62 -4.10 2.00 15.94
N SER A 63 -4.27 2.94 15.02
CA SER A 63 -4.71 2.64 13.65
C SER A 63 -3.66 1.82 12.90
N ASN A 64 -2.39 2.23 12.90
CA ASN A 64 -1.34 1.51 12.17
C ASN A 64 -1.05 0.14 12.78
N THR A 65 -1.01 0.02 14.11
CA THR A 65 -0.83 -1.28 14.76
C THR A 65 -1.98 -2.21 14.41
N ARG A 66 -3.22 -1.73 14.49
CA ARG A 66 -4.39 -2.52 14.13
C ARG A 66 -4.37 -2.94 12.66
N GLN A 67 -4.13 -2.01 11.74
CA GLN A 67 -4.08 -2.29 10.30
C GLN A 67 -2.96 -3.28 9.94
N GLY A 68 -1.76 -3.11 10.53
CA GLY A 68 -0.66 -4.05 10.35
C GLY A 68 -1.00 -5.46 10.83
N MET A 69 -1.62 -5.57 12.01
CA MET A 69 -2.05 -6.86 12.57
C MET A 69 -3.20 -7.50 11.79
N GLU A 70 -4.20 -6.72 11.36
CA GLU A 70 -5.30 -7.20 10.51
C GLU A 70 -4.76 -7.71 9.18
N LEU A 71 -3.89 -6.95 8.51
CA LEU A 71 -3.25 -7.34 7.25
C LEU A 71 -2.39 -8.60 7.41
N LEU A 72 -1.60 -8.69 8.48
CA LEU A 72 -0.81 -9.88 8.80
C LEU A 72 -1.71 -11.11 8.96
N ASN A 73 -2.74 -11.00 9.80
CA ASN A 73 -3.66 -12.10 10.08
C ASN A 73 -4.44 -12.55 8.85
N SER A 74 -4.99 -11.60 8.08
CA SER A 74 -5.76 -11.91 6.87
C SER A 74 -4.88 -12.53 5.78
N SER A 75 -3.65 -12.05 5.65
CA SER A 75 -2.70 -12.55 4.65
C SER A 75 -2.17 -13.94 4.99
N VAL A 76 -1.87 -14.21 6.27
CA VAL A 76 -1.47 -15.57 6.68
C VAL A 76 -2.64 -16.55 6.56
N GLY A 77 -3.86 -16.13 6.89
CA GLY A 77 -5.06 -16.94 6.65
C GLY A 77 -5.24 -17.28 5.16
N LYS A 78 -5.13 -16.28 4.28
CA LYS A 78 -5.15 -16.47 2.81
C LYS A 78 -4.05 -17.42 2.34
N LEU A 79 -2.82 -17.25 2.82
CA LEU A 79 -1.70 -18.14 2.47
C LEU A 79 -1.97 -19.60 2.89
N ARG A 80 -2.49 -19.82 4.10
CA ARG A 80 -2.87 -21.16 4.57
C ARG A 80 -3.93 -21.82 3.68
N ARG A 81 -4.97 -21.08 3.27
CA ARG A 81 -5.98 -21.58 2.32
C ARG A 81 -5.35 -21.94 0.99
N ILE A 82 -4.51 -21.07 0.44
CA ILE A 82 -3.85 -21.33 -0.85
C ILE A 82 -3.00 -22.59 -0.78
N VAL A 83 -2.22 -22.79 0.28
CA VAL A 83 -1.43 -24.01 0.48
C VAL A 83 -2.33 -25.24 0.50
N ARG A 84 -3.44 -25.22 1.25
CA ARG A 84 -4.42 -26.33 1.26
C ARG A 84 -4.98 -26.62 -0.12
N LEU A 85 -5.38 -25.59 -0.88
CA LEU A 85 -5.93 -25.75 -2.22
C LEU A 85 -4.90 -26.36 -3.18
N VAL A 86 -3.64 -25.91 -3.10
CA VAL A 86 -2.54 -26.49 -3.89
C VAL A 86 -2.30 -27.95 -3.52
N GLU A 87 -2.27 -28.28 -2.22
CA GLU A 87 -2.12 -29.66 -1.74
C GLU A 87 -3.25 -30.58 -2.22
N MET A 88 -4.51 -30.10 -2.18
CA MET A 88 -5.67 -30.84 -2.70
C MET A 88 -5.50 -31.15 -4.18
N ARG A 89 -5.07 -30.17 -4.98
CA ARG A 89 -4.84 -30.34 -6.42
C ARG A 89 -3.67 -31.26 -6.73
N MET A 90 -2.62 -31.25 -5.91
CA MET A 90 -1.49 -32.18 -6.06
C MET A 90 -1.88 -33.61 -5.68
N SER A 91 -2.78 -33.78 -4.71
CA SER A 91 -3.25 -35.09 -4.25
C SER A 91 -4.28 -35.72 -5.20
N ASN A 92 -5.10 -34.90 -5.85
CA ASN A 92 -6.11 -35.31 -6.82
C ASN A 92 -5.81 -34.71 -8.21
N PRO A 93 -4.73 -35.12 -8.89
CA PRO A 93 -4.41 -34.59 -10.21
C PRO A 93 -5.52 -34.96 -11.20
N SER A 94 -6.10 -33.93 -11.84
CA SER A 94 -7.07 -34.14 -12.92
C SER A 94 -6.42 -34.94 -14.04
N LYS A 95 -7.08 -36.01 -14.49
CA LYS A 95 -6.62 -36.83 -15.64
C LYS A 95 -6.56 -36.02 -16.95
N ASN A 96 -7.34 -34.93 -17.03
CA ASN A 96 -7.40 -34.04 -18.17
C ASN A 96 -7.06 -32.61 -17.71
N PHE A 97 -5.78 -32.24 -17.80
CA PHE A 97 -5.34 -30.90 -17.43
C PHE A 97 -5.82 -29.88 -18.47
N THR A 98 -6.83 -29.08 -18.12
CA THR A 98 -7.43 -28.09 -19.02
C THR A 98 -6.66 -26.76 -19.01
N HIS A 99 -6.95 -25.87 -19.96
CA HIS A 99 -6.44 -24.50 -19.89
C HIS A 99 -7.00 -23.72 -18.69
N ALA A 100 -8.22 -24.02 -18.24
CA ALA A 100 -8.78 -23.46 -17.02
C ALA A 100 -7.98 -23.91 -15.78
N ASP A 101 -7.59 -25.19 -15.72
CA ASP A 101 -6.73 -25.71 -14.65
C ASP A 101 -5.42 -24.94 -14.54
N ARG A 102 -4.81 -24.60 -15.69
CA ARG A 102 -3.58 -23.78 -15.76
C ARG A 102 -3.80 -22.38 -15.19
N ILE A 103 -4.86 -21.67 -15.61
CA ILE A 103 -5.17 -20.32 -15.15
C ILE A 103 -5.44 -20.31 -13.64
N VAL A 104 -6.18 -21.30 -13.13
CA VAL A 104 -6.43 -21.43 -11.69
C VAL A 104 -5.13 -21.69 -10.93
N ASN A 105 -4.23 -22.54 -11.44
CA ASN A 105 -2.93 -22.77 -10.79
C ASN A 105 -2.05 -21.51 -10.80
N GLU A 106 -1.99 -20.79 -11.92
CA GLU A 106 -1.28 -19.51 -12.01
C GLU A 106 -1.87 -18.48 -11.03
N SER A 107 -3.20 -18.44 -10.88
CA SER A 107 -3.89 -17.58 -9.91
C SER A 107 -3.53 -17.95 -8.47
N LEU A 108 -3.61 -19.23 -8.08
CA LEU A 108 -3.21 -19.68 -6.75
C LEU A 108 -1.77 -19.29 -6.41
N MET A 109 -0.84 -19.47 -7.35
CA MET A 109 0.57 -19.10 -7.14
C MET A 109 0.77 -17.59 -7.06
N LYS A 110 0.06 -16.81 -7.90
CA LYS A 110 0.08 -15.35 -7.85
C LYS A 110 -0.45 -14.84 -6.52
N GLU A 111 -1.64 -15.29 -6.11
CA GLU A 111 -2.27 -14.90 -4.86
C GLU A 111 -1.48 -15.36 -3.64
N GLY A 112 -0.78 -16.50 -3.72
CA GLY A 112 0.11 -16.97 -2.66
C GLY A 112 1.30 -16.03 -2.44
N ARG A 113 1.90 -15.51 -3.52
CA ARG A 113 2.96 -14.50 -3.43
C ARG A 113 2.43 -13.17 -2.87
N MET A 114 1.25 -12.74 -3.30
CA MET A 114 0.60 -11.53 -2.77
C MET A 114 0.27 -11.67 -1.29
N ALA A 115 -0.22 -12.83 -0.85
CA ALA A 115 -0.48 -13.13 0.56
C ALA A 115 0.82 -13.14 1.38
N LEU A 116 1.89 -13.77 0.89
CA LEU A 116 3.18 -13.74 1.58
C LEU A 116 3.71 -12.30 1.74
N ARG A 117 3.61 -11.51 0.67
CA ARG A 117 3.97 -10.10 0.69
C ARG A 117 3.10 -9.29 1.67
N GLY A 118 1.79 -9.49 1.65
CA GLY A 118 0.86 -8.83 2.58
C GLY A 118 1.16 -9.16 4.04
N ALA A 119 1.49 -10.42 4.33
CA ALA A 119 1.91 -10.84 5.67
C ALA A 119 3.19 -10.11 6.10
N PHE A 120 4.18 -10.03 5.22
CA PHE A 120 5.42 -9.32 5.49
C PHE A 120 5.19 -7.81 5.69
N ILE A 121 4.39 -7.15 4.84
CA ILE A 121 4.02 -5.74 5.01
C ILE A 121 3.31 -5.53 6.36
N GLY A 122 2.35 -6.38 6.71
CA GLY A 122 1.66 -6.30 8.00
C GLY A 122 2.61 -6.42 9.19
N ALA A 123 3.60 -7.30 9.10
CA ALA A 123 4.64 -7.47 10.11
C ALA A 123 5.60 -6.27 10.24
N LEU A 124 5.72 -5.42 9.21
CA LEU A 124 6.49 -4.17 9.25
C LEU A 124 5.65 -2.98 9.76
N VAL A 125 4.39 -2.89 9.33
CA VAL A 125 3.48 -1.79 9.69
C VAL A 125 3.08 -1.84 11.16
N ALA A 126 2.87 -3.03 11.73
CA ALA A 126 2.45 -3.15 13.13
C ALA A 126 3.48 -2.58 14.13
N PRO A 127 4.79 -2.91 14.05
CA PRO A 127 5.84 -2.27 14.84
C PRO A 127 5.93 -0.76 14.65
N ILE A 128 5.81 -0.25 13.41
CA ILE A 128 5.77 1.20 13.15
C ILE A 128 4.64 1.86 13.97
N GLY A 129 3.45 1.26 13.97
CA GLY A 129 2.33 1.72 14.79
C GLY A 129 2.66 1.73 16.28
N ILE A 130 3.33 0.70 16.80
CA ILE A 130 3.70 0.63 18.22
C ILE A 130 4.70 1.76 18.55
N CYS A 131 5.67 2.03 17.68
CA CYS A 131 6.67 3.08 17.89
C CYS A 131 6.07 4.50 18.00
N PHE A 132 4.91 4.77 17.37
CA PHE A 132 4.20 6.05 17.55
C PHE A 132 3.85 6.36 19.01
N TRP A 133 3.76 5.34 19.88
CA TRP A 133 3.58 5.55 21.32
C TRP A 133 4.70 6.40 21.94
N TRP A 134 5.94 6.27 21.47
CA TRP A 134 7.07 7.07 21.96
C TRP A 134 6.98 8.52 21.48
N LEU A 135 6.43 8.75 20.29
CA LEU A 135 6.13 10.11 19.82
C LEU A 135 5.03 10.77 20.65
N VAL A 136 4.02 10.02 21.07
CA VAL A 136 3.01 10.50 22.03
C VAL A 136 3.70 10.93 23.31
N ILE A 137 4.48 10.04 23.94
CA ILE A 137 5.22 10.34 25.18
C ILE A 137 6.13 11.56 25.01
N ASN A 138 6.79 11.69 23.86
CA ASN A 138 7.65 12.83 23.55
C ASN A 138 6.89 14.16 23.47
N SER A 139 5.68 14.16 22.88
CA SER A 139 4.83 15.35 22.83
C SER A 139 4.35 15.81 24.22
N TRP A 140 4.42 14.94 25.23
CA TRP A 140 4.15 15.28 26.64
C TRP A 140 5.44 15.56 27.42
N HIS A 141 6.59 15.71 26.76
CA HIS A 141 7.91 15.94 27.35
C HIS A 141 8.39 14.85 28.32
N VAL A 142 7.74 13.69 28.37
CA VAL A 142 8.11 12.60 29.29
C VAL A 142 9.46 11.97 28.89
N THR A 143 9.89 12.11 27.64
CA THR A 143 11.22 11.69 27.16
C THR A 143 12.36 12.59 27.63
N GLU A 144 12.06 13.82 28.09
CA GLU A 144 13.06 14.73 28.68
C GLU A 144 13.53 14.24 30.07
N VAL A 145 12.75 13.35 30.69
CA VAL A 145 13.07 12.72 31.96
C VAL A 145 13.33 11.23 31.76
N ASP A 146 14.29 10.66 32.49
CA ASP A 146 14.67 9.25 32.37
C ASP A 146 13.63 8.26 32.95
N TRP A 147 12.35 8.64 33.03
CA TRP A 147 11.29 7.83 33.67
C TRP A 147 10.96 6.56 32.86
N PHE A 148 11.02 6.63 31.54
CA PHE A 148 10.70 5.51 30.64
C PHE A 148 11.76 5.34 29.53
N GLY A 149 13.03 5.34 29.92
CA GLY A 149 14.16 5.19 29.00
C GLY A 149 14.54 6.46 28.23
N GLY A 150 13.86 7.59 28.51
CA GLY A 150 14.21 8.93 28.06
C GLY A 150 14.31 9.08 26.54
N LEU A 151 15.13 10.05 26.12
CA LEU A 151 15.49 10.28 24.72
C LEU A 151 16.04 9.01 24.02
N PRO A 152 16.90 8.17 24.64
CA PRO A 152 17.36 6.93 23.99
C PRO A 152 16.23 6.00 23.55
N ALA A 153 15.16 5.87 24.35
CA ALA A 153 14.02 5.03 23.99
C ALA A 153 13.25 5.57 22.78
N LEU A 154 13.12 6.90 22.66
CA LEU A 154 12.55 7.54 21.49
C LEU A 154 13.41 7.29 20.25
N ILE A 155 14.73 7.45 20.37
CA ILE A 155 15.66 7.21 19.25
C ILE A 155 15.57 5.75 18.77
N HIS A 156 15.60 4.77 19.67
CA HIS A 156 15.42 3.36 19.29
C HIS A 156 14.05 3.09 18.63
N ALA A 157 12.99 3.79 19.06
CA ALA A 157 11.68 3.68 18.41
C ALA A 157 11.72 4.21 16.97
N LEU A 158 12.38 5.33 16.73
CA LEU A 158 12.62 5.87 15.39
C LEU A 158 13.46 4.90 14.54
N GLU A 159 14.54 4.33 15.08
CA GLU A 159 15.34 3.33 14.36
C GLU A 159 14.50 2.13 13.90
N ILE A 160 13.62 1.61 14.76
CA ILE A 160 12.70 0.51 14.39
C ILE A 160 11.77 0.95 13.26
N MET A 161 11.25 2.18 13.31
CA MET A 161 10.42 2.72 12.24
C MET A 161 11.21 2.78 10.93
N GLU A 162 12.44 3.29 10.93
CA GLU A 162 13.29 3.38 9.74
C GLU A 162 13.63 2.01 9.15
N ILE A 163 14.01 1.04 10.01
CA ILE A 163 14.28 -0.34 9.58
C ILE A 163 13.05 -0.96 8.90
N CYS A 164 11.86 -0.68 9.43
CA CYS A 164 10.61 -1.19 8.89
C CYS A 164 10.16 -0.45 7.62
N LEU A 165 10.47 0.85 7.50
CA LEU A 165 10.17 1.67 6.32
C LEU A 165 11.02 1.29 5.11
N LEU A 166 12.27 0.88 5.30
CA LEU A 166 13.18 0.58 4.19
C LEU A 166 12.63 -0.49 3.21
N PRO A 167 12.13 -1.67 3.67
CA PRO A 167 11.47 -2.61 2.77
C PRO A 167 10.16 -2.08 2.17
N LEU A 168 9.42 -1.24 2.89
CA LEU A 168 8.17 -0.63 2.39
C LEU A 168 8.45 0.33 1.23
N LEU A 169 9.51 1.14 1.31
CA LEU A 169 9.99 1.98 0.21
C LEU A 169 10.34 1.16 -1.02
N TYR A 170 11.05 0.04 -0.84
CA TYR A 170 11.35 -0.89 -1.94
C TYR A 170 10.06 -1.41 -2.59
N PHE A 171 9.05 -1.77 -1.79
CA PHE A 171 7.77 -2.24 -2.30
C PHE A 171 6.99 -1.19 -3.08
N MET A 172 7.07 0.10 -2.72
CA MET A 172 6.47 1.18 -3.51
C MET A 172 7.07 1.25 -4.92
N ILE A 173 8.39 1.08 -5.06
CA ILE A 173 9.05 1.01 -6.38
C ILE A 173 8.53 -0.20 -7.17
N VAL A 174 8.47 -1.36 -6.52
CA VAL A 174 7.98 -2.61 -7.14
C VAL A 174 6.54 -2.45 -7.61
N ASP A 175 5.67 -1.84 -6.81
CA ASP A 175 4.26 -1.60 -7.17
C ASP A 175 4.11 -0.63 -8.32
N GLY A 176 4.87 0.47 -8.31
CA GLY A 176 4.91 1.43 -9.42
C GLY A 176 5.31 0.74 -10.72
N LEU A 177 6.39 -0.05 -10.70
CA LEU A 177 6.85 -0.82 -11.86
C LEU A 177 5.85 -1.88 -12.31
N GLU A 178 5.26 -2.63 -11.39
CA GLU A 178 4.27 -3.67 -11.70
C GLU A 178 3.04 -3.05 -12.38
N THR A 179 2.56 -1.92 -11.88
CA THR A 179 1.38 -1.23 -12.41
C THR A 179 1.64 -0.63 -13.79
N LEU A 180 2.83 -0.04 -14.02
CA LEU A 180 3.24 0.40 -15.35
C LEU A 180 3.38 -0.79 -16.32
N ASN A 181 3.90 -1.92 -15.86
CA ASN A 181 4.00 -3.13 -16.67
C ASN A 181 2.63 -3.73 -16.99
N LYS A 182 1.65 -3.66 -16.08
CA LYS A 182 0.24 -4.01 -16.34
C LYS A 182 -0.33 -3.15 -17.48
N SER A 183 -0.09 -1.84 -17.45
CA SER A 183 -0.50 -0.92 -18.53
C SER A 183 0.11 -1.32 -19.89
N LYS A 184 1.41 -1.62 -19.94
CA LYS A 184 2.09 -2.09 -21.17
C LYS A 184 1.51 -3.42 -21.66
N LYS A 185 1.32 -4.40 -20.78
CA LYS A 185 0.76 -5.71 -21.12
C LYS A 185 -0.68 -5.59 -21.63
N ALA A 186 -1.51 -4.75 -21.00
CA ALA A 186 -2.86 -4.49 -21.45
C ALA A 186 -2.88 -3.88 -22.86
N LYS A 187 -1.96 -2.95 -23.16
CA LYS A 187 -1.82 -2.40 -24.52
C LYS A 187 -1.43 -3.46 -25.54
N THR A 188 -0.39 -4.24 -25.26
CA THR A 188 0.03 -5.34 -26.16
C THR A 188 -1.07 -6.37 -26.38
N LEU A 189 -1.89 -6.62 -25.35
CA LEU A 189 -3.04 -7.51 -25.44
C LEU A 189 -4.13 -6.96 -26.37
N ILE A 190 -4.45 -5.67 -26.29
CA ILE A 190 -5.36 -5.01 -27.25
C ILE A 190 -4.83 -5.17 -28.66
N ASP A 191 -3.56 -4.85 -28.91
CA ASP A 191 -2.95 -4.96 -30.23
C ASP A 191 -3.03 -6.40 -30.77
N THR A 192 -2.92 -7.40 -29.88
CA THR A 192 -3.04 -8.82 -30.23
C THR A 192 -4.48 -9.24 -30.54
N ILE A 193 -5.46 -8.71 -29.79
CA ILE A 193 -6.90 -8.92 -30.02
C ILE A 193 -7.31 -8.31 -31.36
N GLN A 194 -6.91 -7.06 -31.62
CA GLN A 194 -7.23 -6.34 -32.87
C GLN A 194 -6.65 -7.03 -34.12
N GLN A 195 -5.50 -7.71 -33.98
CA GLN A 195 -4.91 -8.48 -35.07
C GLN A 195 -5.52 -9.88 -35.23
N GLU A 196 -6.54 -10.24 -34.44
CA GLU A 196 -7.15 -11.58 -34.38
C GLU A 196 -6.12 -12.71 -34.14
N LYS A 197 -4.99 -12.39 -33.49
CA LYS A 197 -3.88 -13.33 -33.24
C LYS A 197 -3.92 -14.01 -31.88
N LEU A 198 -4.91 -13.68 -31.05
CA LEU A 198 -4.99 -14.21 -29.70
C LEU A 198 -5.37 -15.69 -29.73
N ALA A 199 -4.43 -16.57 -29.37
CA ALA A 199 -4.67 -17.99 -29.24
C ALA A 199 -5.10 -18.35 -27.81
N ARG A 200 -5.97 -19.36 -27.64
CA ARG A 200 -6.39 -19.87 -26.32
C ARG A 200 -5.20 -20.22 -25.40
N SER A 201 -4.15 -20.79 -25.97
CA SER A 201 -2.92 -21.16 -25.25
C SER A 201 -2.11 -19.96 -24.73
N SER A 202 -2.29 -18.77 -25.30
CA SER A 202 -1.64 -17.53 -24.89
C SER A 202 -2.34 -16.79 -23.74
N VAL A 203 -3.56 -17.23 -23.38
CA VAL A 203 -4.31 -16.65 -22.26
C VAL A 203 -3.79 -17.22 -20.94
N GLY A 204 -2.94 -16.45 -20.26
CA GLY A 204 -2.55 -16.68 -18.87
C GLY A 204 -3.45 -15.96 -17.87
N VAL A 205 -3.17 -16.11 -16.58
CA VAL A 205 -3.98 -15.51 -15.50
C VAL A 205 -4.13 -13.99 -15.63
N VAL A 206 -3.03 -13.27 -15.90
CA VAL A 206 -3.05 -11.79 -15.98
C VAL A 206 -3.92 -11.32 -17.13
N THR A 207 -3.83 -11.98 -18.29
CA THR A 207 -4.66 -11.72 -19.46
C THR A 207 -6.14 -11.97 -19.14
N PHE A 208 -6.43 -13.11 -18.50
CA PHE A 208 -7.79 -13.49 -18.13
C PHE A 208 -8.41 -12.50 -17.14
N GLU A 209 -7.74 -12.16 -16.05
CA GLU A 209 -8.21 -11.16 -15.07
C GLU A 209 -8.45 -9.78 -15.70
N SER A 210 -7.57 -9.36 -16.61
CA SER A 210 -7.70 -8.05 -17.27
C SER A 210 -8.90 -7.99 -18.22
N MET A 211 -9.25 -9.11 -18.85
CA MET A 211 -10.37 -9.24 -19.78
C MET A 211 -11.71 -9.58 -19.10
N THR A 212 -11.68 -10.15 -17.89
CA THR A 212 -12.87 -10.60 -17.14
C THR A 212 -13.11 -9.76 -15.89
N THR A 213 -14.19 -10.02 -15.17
CA THR A 213 -14.41 -9.56 -13.79
C THR A 213 -14.25 -10.72 -12.80
N TRP A 214 -13.46 -11.73 -13.17
CA TRP A 214 -13.26 -12.90 -12.33
C TRP A 214 -12.48 -12.50 -11.08
N VAL A 215 -13.09 -12.80 -9.93
CA VAL A 215 -12.47 -12.67 -8.61
C VAL A 215 -12.64 -14.03 -7.97
N PRO A 216 -11.55 -14.82 -7.82
CA PRO A 216 -11.68 -16.17 -7.30
C PRO A 216 -12.07 -16.14 -5.82
N PHE A 217 -12.81 -17.15 -5.34
CA PHE A 217 -13.21 -17.18 -3.92
C PHE A 217 -12.01 -17.19 -2.94
N TRP A 218 -10.83 -17.64 -3.37
CA TRP A 218 -9.61 -17.60 -2.54
C TRP A 218 -8.94 -16.22 -2.48
N ASP A 219 -9.42 -15.22 -3.23
CA ASP A 219 -8.90 -13.85 -3.14
C ASP A 219 -9.26 -13.20 -1.80
N GLY A 220 -10.45 -13.52 -1.26
CA GLY A 220 -10.95 -12.96 -0.01
C GLY A 220 -10.06 -13.32 1.20
N GLY A 221 -9.69 -12.29 1.97
CA GLY A 221 -8.98 -12.45 3.24
C GLY A 221 -9.80 -13.26 4.23
N ILE A 222 -9.13 -14.15 4.94
CA ILE A 222 -9.71 -15.04 5.97
C ILE A 222 -8.89 -14.88 7.22
N SER A 223 -9.55 -15.00 8.37
CA SER A 223 -8.85 -15.07 9.65
C SER A 223 -7.86 -16.24 9.66
N MET A 224 -6.69 -16.03 10.24
CA MET A 224 -5.71 -17.11 10.48
C MET A 224 -6.32 -18.29 11.26
N PHE A 225 -7.39 -18.04 12.03
CA PHE A 225 -8.06 -19.00 12.90
C PHE A 225 -9.32 -19.63 12.29
N SER A 226 -9.69 -19.30 11.04
CA SER A 226 -10.85 -19.92 10.42
C SER A 226 -10.58 -21.40 10.09
N SER A 227 -11.33 -22.31 10.72
CA SER A 227 -11.38 -23.71 10.34
C SER A 227 -12.43 -23.89 9.24
N GLU A 228 -12.05 -23.64 7.98
CA GLU A 228 -12.95 -23.92 6.85
C GLU A 228 -13.02 -25.42 6.55
N ASP A 229 -14.20 -25.89 6.14
CA ASP A 229 -14.44 -27.26 5.74
C ASP A 229 -13.74 -27.54 4.40
N LYS A 230 -12.79 -28.48 4.41
CA LYS A 230 -12.05 -28.91 3.21
C LYS A 230 -12.98 -29.35 2.08
N LEU A 231 -14.13 -29.97 2.40
CA LEU A 231 -15.09 -30.43 1.41
C LEU A 231 -15.79 -29.25 0.71
N GLU A 232 -15.99 -28.14 1.40
CA GLU A 232 -16.57 -26.94 0.82
C GLU A 232 -15.55 -26.22 -0.08
N GLU A 233 -14.29 -26.10 0.36
CA GLU A 233 -13.20 -25.55 -0.43
C GLU A 233 -13.01 -26.31 -1.76
N GLU A 234 -13.06 -27.66 -1.72
CA GLU A 234 -12.95 -28.51 -2.92
C GLU A 234 -14.12 -28.28 -3.90
N LYS A 235 -15.36 -28.20 -3.39
CA LYS A 235 -16.53 -27.90 -4.21
C LYS A 235 -16.45 -26.52 -4.84
N ASN A 236 -15.99 -25.52 -4.09
CA ASN A 236 -15.84 -24.15 -4.59
C ASN A 236 -14.73 -24.07 -5.63
N LEU A 237 -13.62 -24.78 -5.45
CA LEU A 237 -12.55 -24.89 -6.44
C LEU A 237 -13.03 -25.52 -7.74
N ALA A 238 -13.82 -26.59 -7.69
CA ALA A 238 -14.38 -27.22 -8.89
C ALA A 238 -15.31 -26.25 -9.66
N LYS A 239 -16.16 -25.50 -8.93
CA LYS A 239 -17.03 -24.47 -9.52
C LYS A 239 -16.24 -23.34 -10.19
N GLU A 240 -15.12 -22.91 -9.59
CA GLU A 240 -14.26 -21.89 -10.20
C GLU A 240 -13.63 -22.38 -11.51
N ILE A 241 -13.14 -23.63 -11.52
CA ILE A 241 -12.58 -24.23 -12.75
C ILE A 241 -13.65 -24.26 -13.85
N GLU A 242 -14.88 -24.68 -13.52
CA GLU A 242 -16.00 -24.69 -14.47
C GLU A 242 -16.34 -23.27 -14.97
N ALA A 243 -16.37 -22.27 -14.07
CA ALA A 243 -16.64 -20.88 -14.43
C ALA A 243 -15.57 -20.30 -15.38
N VAL A 244 -14.30 -20.52 -15.07
CA VAL A 244 -13.17 -20.13 -15.94
C VAL A 244 -13.26 -20.84 -17.29
N GLN A 245 -13.54 -22.13 -17.28
CA GLN A 245 -13.68 -22.94 -18.50
C GLN A 245 -14.82 -22.43 -19.39
N LYS A 246 -16.00 -22.17 -18.83
CA LYS A 246 -17.15 -21.61 -19.54
C LYS A 246 -16.85 -20.25 -20.17
N GLN A 247 -16.07 -19.42 -19.48
CA GLN A 247 -15.68 -18.11 -19.99
C GLN A 247 -14.66 -18.23 -21.14
N LEU A 248 -13.69 -19.14 -21.02
CA LEU A 248 -12.77 -19.45 -22.11
C LEU A 248 -13.51 -20.00 -23.34
N ASP A 249 -14.49 -20.86 -23.15
CA ASP A 249 -15.28 -21.44 -24.25
C ASP A 249 -16.17 -20.39 -24.94
N THR A 250 -16.53 -19.31 -24.24
CA THR A 250 -17.22 -18.16 -24.84
C THR A 250 -16.32 -17.37 -25.79
N TRP A 251 -15.02 -17.27 -25.47
CA TRP A 251 -14.03 -16.58 -26.31
C TRP A 251 -13.49 -17.46 -27.42
N PHE A 252 -13.27 -18.74 -27.13
CA PHE A 252 -12.66 -19.74 -28.00
C PHE A 252 -13.59 -20.95 -28.11
N PRO A 253 -14.71 -20.83 -28.86
CA PRO A 253 -15.62 -21.95 -29.10
C PRO A 253 -14.87 -23.09 -29.80
N SER A 254 -15.27 -24.33 -29.51
CA SER A 254 -14.64 -25.54 -30.05
C SER A 254 -15.08 -25.78 -31.50
N ASP A 255 -14.15 -26.21 -32.36
CA ASP A 255 -14.43 -26.56 -33.77
C ASP A 255 -15.49 -27.68 -33.94
N LYS A 256 -15.88 -28.37 -32.86
CA LYS A 256 -16.86 -29.46 -32.93
C LYS A 256 -18.31 -29.00 -33.14
N ASP A 257 -18.59 -27.70 -33.10
CA ASP A 257 -19.95 -27.12 -33.24
C ASP A 257 -20.18 -26.35 -34.57
N MET A 258 -19.64 -26.86 -35.69
CA MET A 258 -19.70 -26.25 -37.04
C MET A 258 -21.11 -25.90 -37.60
N LYS A 259 -22.21 -26.24 -36.92
CA LYS A 259 -23.59 -25.89 -37.36
C LYS A 259 -24.16 -24.63 -36.68
N LYS A 260 -23.43 -24.02 -35.74
CA LYS A 260 -23.81 -22.77 -35.03
C LYS A 260 -22.83 -21.60 -35.26
N GLU A 261 -21.93 -21.74 -36.23
CA GLU A 261 -20.76 -20.88 -36.45
C GLU A 261 -21.05 -19.37 -36.43
N GLU A 262 -22.13 -18.91 -37.08
CA GLU A 262 -22.38 -17.47 -37.17
C GLU A 262 -22.79 -16.85 -35.82
N LYS A 263 -23.59 -17.57 -35.02
CA LYS A 263 -24.06 -17.06 -33.72
C LYS A 263 -22.93 -17.09 -32.69
N GLU A 264 -22.11 -18.13 -32.71
CA GLU A 264 -20.98 -18.30 -31.79
C GLU A 264 -19.81 -17.36 -32.13
N ALA A 265 -19.49 -17.19 -33.41
CA ALA A 265 -18.51 -16.18 -33.85
C ALA A 265 -18.95 -14.76 -33.49
N LYS A 266 -20.24 -14.44 -33.63
CA LYS A 266 -20.79 -13.13 -33.22
C LYS A 266 -20.69 -12.91 -31.71
N GLN A 267 -20.92 -13.95 -30.90
CA GLN A 267 -20.77 -13.89 -29.44
C GLN A 267 -19.31 -13.71 -29.01
N SER A 268 -18.39 -14.46 -29.60
CA SER A 268 -16.95 -14.34 -29.33
C SER A 268 -16.44 -12.93 -29.70
N ARG A 269 -16.77 -12.42 -30.89
CA ARG A 269 -16.43 -11.04 -31.29
C ARG A 269 -16.99 -9.98 -30.34
N ALA A 270 -18.24 -10.11 -29.92
CA ALA A 270 -18.84 -9.19 -28.96
C ALA A 270 -18.14 -9.26 -27.58
N ALA A 271 -17.71 -10.46 -27.16
CA ALA A 271 -16.96 -10.64 -25.93
C ALA A 271 -15.56 -10.02 -25.99
N PHE A 272 -14.85 -10.17 -27.12
CA PHE A 272 -13.56 -9.52 -27.34
C PHE A 272 -13.68 -7.99 -27.42
N ALA A 273 -14.69 -7.46 -28.11
CA ALA A 273 -14.93 -6.01 -28.17
C ALA A 273 -15.22 -5.42 -26.77
N LYS A 274 -15.96 -6.14 -25.93
CA LYS A 274 -16.21 -5.73 -24.54
C LYS A 274 -14.94 -5.79 -23.69
N ALA A 275 -14.10 -6.81 -23.89
CA ALA A 275 -12.81 -6.93 -23.20
C ALA A 275 -11.85 -5.81 -23.62
N GLU A 276 -11.79 -5.48 -24.91
CA GLU A 276 -11.01 -4.39 -25.47
C GLU A 276 -11.41 -3.04 -24.86
N GLU A 277 -12.70 -2.69 -24.86
CA GLU A 277 -13.17 -1.44 -24.25
C GLU A 277 -12.79 -1.36 -22.76
N LYS A 278 -12.84 -2.48 -22.05
CA LYS A 278 -12.44 -2.54 -20.64
C LYS A 278 -10.93 -2.32 -20.49
N LEU A 279 -10.11 -3.00 -21.30
CA LEU A 279 -8.66 -2.87 -21.28
C LEU A 279 -8.22 -1.43 -21.62
N GLU A 280 -8.84 -0.80 -22.62
CA GLU A 280 -8.55 0.59 -23.00
C GLU A 280 -8.75 1.55 -21.83
N LYS A 281 -9.86 1.43 -21.11
CA LYS A 281 -10.14 2.23 -19.91
C LYS A 281 -9.12 1.96 -18.81
N SER A 282 -8.74 0.70 -18.60
CA SER A 282 -7.80 0.30 -17.55
C SER A 282 -6.36 0.74 -17.83
N ILE A 283 -5.92 0.82 -19.10
CA ILE A 283 -4.54 1.22 -19.46
C ILE A 283 -4.17 2.58 -18.87
N HIS A 284 -5.06 3.56 -19.03
CA HIS A 284 -4.84 4.92 -18.51
C HIS A 284 -4.79 4.91 -16.99
N THR A 285 -5.75 4.25 -16.34
CA THR A 285 -5.82 4.11 -14.88
C THR A 285 -4.54 3.48 -14.34
N TYR A 286 -4.10 2.32 -14.85
CA TYR A 286 -2.87 1.67 -14.42
C TYR A 286 -1.63 2.55 -14.62
N ARG A 287 -1.60 3.33 -15.69
CA ARG A 287 -0.47 4.23 -15.93
C ARG A 287 -0.39 5.33 -14.88
N MET A 288 -1.53 5.96 -14.59
CA MET A 288 -1.62 7.03 -13.60
C MET A 288 -1.40 6.52 -12.18
N GLU A 289 -1.93 5.35 -11.83
CA GLU A 289 -1.65 4.68 -10.57
C GLU A 289 -0.15 4.37 -10.43
N GLY A 290 0.48 3.85 -11.49
CA GLY A 290 1.93 3.59 -11.48
C GLY A 290 2.76 4.85 -11.24
N TYR A 291 2.43 5.98 -11.88
CA TYR A 291 3.10 7.27 -11.62
C TYR A 291 2.86 7.79 -10.20
N ARG A 292 1.65 7.60 -9.67
CA ARG A 292 1.32 7.98 -8.30
C ARG A 292 2.17 7.22 -7.29
N GLU A 293 2.39 5.92 -7.47
CA GLU A 293 3.27 5.14 -6.57
C GLU A 293 4.71 5.67 -6.56
N PHE A 294 5.24 6.16 -7.69
CA PHE A 294 6.56 6.81 -7.70
C PHE A 294 6.58 8.15 -6.97
N ILE A 295 5.49 8.92 -7.03
CA ILE A 295 5.38 10.16 -6.25
C ILE A 295 5.37 9.83 -4.76
N TYR A 296 4.60 8.81 -4.35
CA TYR A 296 4.60 8.33 -2.96
C TYR A 296 5.98 7.84 -2.52
N PHE A 297 6.69 7.11 -3.37
CA PHE A 297 8.06 6.71 -3.10
C PHE A 297 8.96 7.93 -2.84
N VAL A 298 8.94 8.95 -3.70
CA VAL A 298 9.79 10.14 -3.52
C VAL A 298 9.45 10.87 -2.22
N LEU A 299 8.17 11.07 -1.91
CA LEU A 299 7.75 11.74 -0.68
C LEU A 299 8.17 10.94 0.55
N ASN A 300 7.92 9.63 0.57
CA ASN A 300 8.28 8.78 1.70
C ASN A 300 9.80 8.58 1.81
N PHE A 301 10.55 8.64 0.71
CA PHE A 301 12.02 8.58 0.73
C PHE A 301 12.62 9.84 1.37
N VAL A 302 12.08 11.02 1.05
CA VAL A 302 12.49 12.27 1.69
C VAL A 302 12.11 12.25 3.17
N ALA A 303 10.92 11.76 3.52
CA ALA A 303 10.52 11.66 4.92
C ALA A 303 11.37 10.67 5.72
N PHE A 304 11.62 9.48 5.17
CA PHE A 304 12.58 8.50 5.70
C PHE A 304 13.95 9.16 5.96
N TYR A 305 14.50 9.87 4.97
CA TYR A 305 15.77 10.57 5.15
C TYR A 305 15.70 11.62 6.27
N GLY A 306 14.59 12.37 6.34
CA GLY A 306 14.36 13.40 7.33
C GLY A 306 14.40 12.86 8.77
N TYR A 307 13.60 11.84 9.07
CA TYR A 307 13.55 11.24 10.40
C TYR A 307 14.79 10.40 10.73
N LEU A 308 15.52 9.90 9.73
CA LEU A 308 16.82 9.27 9.92
C LEU A 308 17.88 10.25 10.48
N MET A 309 17.74 11.56 10.26
CA MET A 309 18.70 12.53 10.79
C MET A 309 18.73 12.56 12.31
N ALA A 310 17.58 12.41 12.99
CA ALA A 310 17.52 12.42 14.46
C ALA A 310 18.37 11.30 15.11
N PRO A 311 18.25 10.01 14.73
CA PRO A 311 19.16 8.97 15.20
C PRO A 311 20.62 9.23 14.82
N VAL A 312 20.88 9.72 13.60
CA VAL A 312 22.26 9.99 13.15
C VAL A 312 22.91 11.07 14.01
N THR A 313 22.23 12.19 14.26
CA THR A 313 22.75 13.29 15.07
C THR A 313 22.87 12.89 16.54
N PHE A 314 21.99 12.01 17.04
CA PHE A 314 22.05 11.47 18.39
C PHE A 314 23.29 10.58 18.63
N TYR A 315 23.58 9.62 17.74
CA TYR A 315 24.73 8.71 17.93
C TYR A 315 26.07 9.31 17.51
N PHE A 316 26.04 10.34 16.67
CA PHE A 316 27.22 11.09 16.25
C PHE A 316 27.17 12.52 16.79
N ASP A 317 27.03 12.66 18.09
CA ASP A 317 26.88 13.94 18.79
C ASP A 317 28.11 14.87 18.65
N VAL A 318 29.32 14.31 18.63
CA VAL A 318 30.58 15.07 18.48
C VAL A 318 30.92 15.32 17.02
N GLU A 319 30.52 16.48 16.49
CA GLU A 319 30.71 16.88 15.08
C GLU A 319 32.15 16.74 14.56
N GLU A 320 33.13 17.12 15.38
CA GLU A 320 34.56 17.11 15.03
C GLU A 320 35.10 15.70 14.72
N HIS A 321 34.47 14.66 15.29
CA HIS A 321 34.90 13.27 15.15
C HIS A 321 34.05 12.48 14.14
N GLN A 322 33.10 13.13 13.47
CA GLN A 322 32.21 12.46 12.54
C GLN A 322 32.98 11.93 11.31
N PRO A 323 32.81 10.67 10.93
CA PRO A 323 33.32 10.16 9.67
C PRO A 323 32.79 10.97 8.48
N PHE A 324 33.58 11.09 7.40
CA PHE A 324 33.17 11.82 6.19
C PHE A 324 31.81 11.36 5.65
N LEU A 325 31.50 10.06 5.72
CA LEU A 325 30.22 9.52 5.26
C LEU A 325 29.04 10.09 6.06
N ILE A 326 29.19 10.30 7.37
CA ILE A 326 28.16 10.87 8.26
C ILE A 326 27.99 12.36 7.97
N GLN A 327 29.10 13.08 7.79
CA GLN A 327 29.05 14.49 7.39
C GLN A 327 28.35 14.65 6.04
N PHE A 328 28.72 13.83 5.06
CA PHE A 328 28.11 13.82 3.73
C PHE A 328 26.62 13.45 3.79
N SER A 329 26.23 12.47 4.61
CA SER A 329 24.82 12.08 4.76
C SER A 329 23.98 13.18 5.40
N LYS A 330 24.58 14.06 6.22
CA LYS A 330 23.92 15.28 6.74
C LYS A 330 24.01 16.48 5.78
N LEU A 331 24.49 16.29 4.56
CA LEU A 331 24.77 17.36 3.60
C LEU A 331 25.75 18.42 4.13
N PHE A 332 26.65 18.02 5.02
CA PHE A 332 27.61 18.86 5.74
C PHE A 332 26.97 19.90 6.67
N TYR A 333 25.71 19.71 7.07
CA TYR A 333 25.10 20.50 8.14
C TYR A 333 25.61 20.07 9.53
N GLY A 334 25.57 21.03 10.45
CA GLY A 334 25.70 20.77 11.89
C GLY A 334 24.57 19.84 12.36
N ASN A 335 24.71 19.26 13.55
CA ASN A 335 23.75 18.31 14.10
C ASN A 335 22.38 18.95 14.33
N GLU A 336 22.34 20.17 14.87
CA GLU A 336 21.09 20.91 15.09
C GLU A 336 20.37 21.22 13.77
N ASP A 337 21.09 21.76 12.79
CA ASP A 337 20.54 22.07 11.47
C ASP A 337 20.08 20.81 10.72
N ALA A 338 20.85 19.73 10.78
CA ALA A 338 20.50 18.47 10.13
C ALA A 338 19.26 17.83 10.74
N ASP A 339 19.15 17.83 12.07
CA ASP A 339 17.98 17.32 12.79
C ASP A 339 16.73 18.15 12.46
N TRP A 340 16.81 19.48 12.59
CA TRP A 340 15.69 20.37 12.29
C TRP A 340 15.25 20.31 10.83
N THR A 341 16.20 20.45 9.88
CA THR A 341 15.85 20.41 8.44
C THR A 341 15.34 19.04 8.02
N GLY A 342 15.87 17.96 8.61
CA GLY A 342 15.41 16.61 8.41
C GLY A 342 13.96 16.42 8.90
N ASN A 343 13.69 16.75 10.16
CA ASN A 343 12.35 16.63 10.74
C ASN A 343 11.32 17.43 9.94
N PHE A 344 11.62 18.71 9.65
CA PHE A 344 10.72 19.56 8.88
C PHE A 344 10.44 19.01 7.47
N ALA A 345 11.46 18.53 6.76
CA ALA A 345 11.28 17.94 5.44
C ALA A 345 10.39 16.70 5.49
N GLY A 346 10.54 15.87 6.52
CA GLY A 346 9.71 14.69 6.72
C GLY A 346 8.26 15.01 7.04
N ASP A 347 8.02 15.92 7.99
CA ASP A 347 6.68 16.41 8.31
C ASP A 347 6.02 17.05 7.09
N PHE A 348 6.76 17.84 6.29
CA PHE A 348 6.23 18.44 5.08
C PHE A 348 5.84 17.39 4.02
N CYS A 349 6.71 16.43 3.74
CA CYS A 349 6.42 15.38 2.76
C CYS A 349 5.23 14.51 3.18
N TRP A 350 5.13 14.13 4.46
CA TRP A 350 3.98 13.40 4.99
C TRP A 350 2.73 14.28 5.21
N THR A 351 2.83 15.60 5.08
CA THR A 351 1.68 16.51 4.96
C THR A 351 1.16 16.52 3.52
N VAL A 352 2.06 16.55 2.53
CA VAL A 352 1.70 16.59 1.10
C VAL A 352 1.10 15.27 0.62
N GLU A 353 1.61 14.13 1.08
CA GLU A 353 1.15 12.80 0.64
C GLU A 353 -0.37 12.57 0.82
N PRO A 354 -0.98 12.81 2.00
CA PRO A 354 -2.43 12.71 2.18
C PRO A 354 -3.27 13.54 1.22
N ILE A 355 -2.79 14.74 0.85
CA ILE A 355 -3.47 15.59 -0.13
C ILE A 355 -3.53 14.83 -1.46
N ILE A 356 -2.41 14.27 -1.91
CA ILE A 356 -2.36 13.49 -3.15
C ILE A 356 -3.27 12.26 -3.07
N ILE A 357 -3.29 11.54 -1.94
CA ILE A 357 -4.19 10.39 -1.73
C ILE A 357 -5.66 10.80 -1.90
N LEU A 358 -6.07 11.90 -1.25
CA LEU A 358 -7.46 12.36 -1.28
C LEU A 358 -7.89 12.90 -2.65
N PHE A 359 -7.00 13.58 -3.37
CA PHE A 359 -7.30 14.19 -4.68
C PHE A 359 -7.00 13.26 -5.87
N SER A 360 -6.25 12.18 -5.69
CA SER A 360 -5.84 11.26 -6.77
C SER A 360 -7.03 10.70 -7.58
N PRO A 361 -8.14 10.23 -6.98
CA PRO A 361 -9.27 9.72 -7.76
C PRO A 361 -9.86 10.77 -8.71
N ALA A 362 -9.96 12.02 -8.26
CA ALA A 362 -10.45 13.12 -9.08
C ALA A 362 -9.46 13.47 -10.21
N LEU A 363 -8.16 13.50 -9.92
CA LEU A 363 -7.12 13.76 -10.94
C LEU A 363 -7.08 12.65 -12.00
N ILE A 364 -7.22 11.39 -11.61
CA ILE A 364 -7.28 10.26 -12.55
C ILE A 364 -8.54 10.39 -13.42
N ALA A 365 -9.71 10.67 -12.84
CA ALA A 365 -10.94 10.86 -13.59
C ALA A 365 -10.87 12.03 -14.59
N LEU A 366 -10.25 13.15 -14.21
CA LEU A 366 -10.08 14.33 -15.07
C LEU A 366 -9.13 14.08 -16.25
N THR A 367 -8.15 13.19 -16.09
CA THR A 367 -7.17 12.88 -17.13
C THR A 367 -7.62 11.76 -18.06
N GLN A 368 -8.76 11.10 -17.78
CA GLN A 368 -9.27 10.06 -18.67
C GLN A 368 -9.61 10.63 -20.04
N PRO A 369 -9.19 9.98 -21.13
CA PRO A 369 -9.53 10.44 -22.47
C PRO A 369 -11.06 10.45 -22.63
N GLN A 370 -11.62 11.64 -22.84
CA GLN A 370 -13.05 11.76 -23.11
C GLN A 370 -13.35 11.02 -24.42
N LYS A 371 -14.35 10.12 -24.40
CA LYS A 371 -14.87 9.52 -25.63
C LYS A 371 -15.27 10.66 -26.56
N LYS A 372 -14.53 10.88 -27.65
CA LYS A 372 -14.99 11.75 -28.74
C LYS A 372 -16.34 11.18 -29.17
N LYS A 373 -17.43 11.87 -28.82
CA LYS A 373 -18.73 11.57 -29.41
C LYS A 373 -18.55 11.73 -30.91
N LEU A 374 -18.53 10.62 -31.64
CA LEU A 374 -18.70 10.62 -33.09
C LEU A 374 -20.01 11.37 -33.34
N LYS A 375 -19.92 12.55 -33.96
CA LYS A 375 -21.10 13.20 -34.50
C LYS A 375 -21.68 12.23 -35.52
N SER A 376 -22.91 11.77 -35.28
CA SER A 376 -23.70 11.13 -36.33
C SER A 376 -24.11 12.24 -37.28
N ASP A 377 -23.53 12.26 -38.47
CA ASP A 377 -24.04 13.04 -39.59
C ASP A 377 -25.31 12.38 -40.17
#